data_AF-B7X3T6-F1
#
_entry.id   AF-B7X3T6-F1
#
_cell.length_a   1.000
_cell.length_b   1.000
_cell.length_c   1.000
_cell.angle_alpha   90.00
_cell.angle_beta   90.00
_cell.angle_gamma   90.00
#
_symmetry.space_group_name_H-M   'P 1'
#
loop_
_entity.id
_entity.type
_entity.pdbx_description
1 polymer ?
#
loop_
_entity_poly.entity_id
_entity_poly.type
_entity_poly.pdbx_seq_one_letter_code
_entity_poly.pdbx_strand_id
1 'polypeptide(L)'
;MGLEYKIKFSVPGSYDPAALLQKLPNAVNRELMCDAYGYVVEPDGFYFIDHLVDRTIAAVALQSLLDEALRFTDSIELTQL
;
A
#
# COMPACT_ATOMS: atom_id res chain seq x y z
N MET A 1 11.24 -12.90 -5.22
CA MET A 1 11.23 -11.65 -6.00
C MET A 1 9.82 -11.13 -5.92
N GLY A 2 9.59 -10.09 -5.12
CA GLY A 2 8.27 -9.48 -4.96
C GLY A 2 7.94 -8.53 -6.11
N LEU A 3 6.71 -8.00 -6.14
CA LEU A 3 6.33 -6.93 -7.06
C LEU A 3 6.34 -5.61 -6.31
N GLU A 4 7.08 -4.63 -6.81
CA GLU A 4 7.18 -3.32 -6.21
C GLU A 4 6.34 -2.32 -6.99
N TYR A 5 5.54 -1.53 -6.28
CA TYR A 5 4.62 -0.56 -6.85
C TYR A 5 4.81 0.77 -6.16
N LYS A 6 5.02 1.83 -6.94
CA LYS A 6 5.01 3.20 -6.47
C LYS A 6 3.73 3.89 -6.93
N ILE A 7 2.91 4.31 -5.98
CA ILE A 7 1.73 5.14 -6.16
C ILE A 7 2.16 6.58 -5.92
N LYS A 8 2.46 7.32 -6.97
CA LYS A 8 2.84 8.74 -6.88
C LYS A 8 1.61 9.62 -6.79
N PHE A 9 1.58 10.45 -5.76
CA PHE A 9 0.60 11.51 -5.58
C PHE A 9 1.07 12.50 -4.52
N SER A 10 0.41 13.66 -4.46
CA SER A 10 0.72 14.67 -3.46
C SER A 10 0.13 14.29 -2.10
N VAL A 11 0.93 13.63 -1.25
CA VAL A 11 0.52 13.28 0.11
C VAL A 11 0.41 14.56 0.94
N PRO A 12 -0.76 14.86 1.54
CA PRO A 12 -0.88 16.04 2.39
C PRO A 12 0.07 15.91 3.59
N GLY A 13 0.75 17.00 3.98
CA GLY A 13 1.71 16.97 5.09
C GLY A 13 1.13 16.60 6.46
N SER A 14 -0.19 16.56 6.59
CA SER A 14 -0.92 16.09 7.78
C SER A 14 -1.47 14.66 7.59
N TYR A 15 -0.97 13.92 6.61
CA TYR A 15 -1.41 12.55 6.34
C TYR A 15 -1.06 11.64 7.51
N ASP A 16 -2.08 10.98 8.05
CA ASP A 16 -1.94 10.05 9.15
C ASP A 16 -1.96 8.60 8.63
N PRO A 17 -0.80 7.90 8.64
CA PRO A 17 -0.73 6.52 8.16
C PRO A 17 -1.44 5.53 9.11
N ALA A 18 -1.85 5.94 10.32
CA ALA A 18 -2.56 5.06 11.24
C ALA A 18 -4.00 4.80 10.76
N ALA A 19 -4.64 5.78 10.10
CA ALA A 19 -5.95 5.60 9.48
C ALA A 19 -5.93 4.54 8.36
N LEU A 20 -4.85 4.53 7.56
CA LEU A 20 -4.62 3.52 6.53
C LEU A 20 -4.33 2.16 7.16
N LEU A 21 -3.46 2.09 8.18
CA LEU A 21 -3.17 0.87 8.94
C LEU A 21 -4.43 0.17 9.45
N GLN A 22 -5.44 0.93 9.89
CA GLN A 22 -6.71 0.37 10.36
C GLN A 22 -7.58 -0.21 9.24
N LYS A 23 -7.44 0.27 8.01
CA LYS A 23 -8.15 -0.24 6.83
C LYS A 23 -7.43 -1.38 6.12
N LEU A 24 -6.12 -1.50 6.34
CA LEU A 24 -5.31 -2.49 5.70
C LEU A 24 -5.62 -3.89 6.27
N PRO A 25 -5.79 -4.91 5.42
CA PRO A 25 -5.95 -6.28 5.87
C PRO A 25 -4.68 -6.71 6.63
N ASN A 26 -4.80 -7.67 7.53
CA ASN A 26 -3.64 -8.07 8.33
C ASN A 26 -2.58 -8.70 7.41
N ALA A 27 -1.46 -8.00 7.20
CA ALA A 27 -0.37 -8.44 6.32
C ALA A 27 0.31 -9.71 6.86
N VAL A 28 0.24 -9.94 8.18
CA VAL A 28 0.90 -11.06 8.83
C VAL A 28 0.16 -12.35 8.53
N ASN A 29 0.73 -13.14 7.62
CA ASN A 29 0.31 -14.53 7.48
C ASN A 29 0.92 -15.33 8.63
N ARG A 30 0.11 -15.57 9.67
CA ARG A 30 0.53 -16.20 10.93
C ARG A 30 1.10 -17.61 10.74
N GLU A 31 0.76 -18.27 9.64
CA GLU A 31 1.25 -19.61 9.30
C GLU A 31 2.65 -19.59 8.68
N LEU A 32 3.00 -18.51 7.99
CA LEU A 32 4.28 -18.38 7.26
C LEU A 32 5.29 -17.46 7.95
N MET A 33 4.90 -16.78 9.04
CA MET A 33 5.71 -15.75 9.71
C MET A 33 6.31 -14.74 8.71
N CYS A 34 5.58 -14.47 7.64
CA CYS A 34 6.02 -13.64 6.53
C CYS A 34 4.88 -12.68 6.19
N ASP A 35 5.21 -11.41 6.06
CA ASP A 35 4.26 -10.40 5.62
C ASP A 35 3.88 -10.66 4.17
N ALA A 36 2.57 -10.67 3.88
CA ALA A 36 2.06 -10.82 2.53
C ALA A 36 2.40 -9.65 1.61
N TYR A 37 2.59 -8.48 2.22
CA TYR A 37 3.04 -7.27 1.56
C TYR A 37 3.73 -6.35 2.59
N GLY A 38 4.63 -5.49 2.10
CA GLY A 38 5.16 -4.33 2.82
C GLY A 38 4.65 -3.04 2.17
N TYR A 39 4.63 -1.95 2.92
CA TYR A 39 4.36 -0.64 2.33
C TYR A 39 5.08 0.45 3.11
N VAL A 40 5.38 1.55 2.44
CA VAL A 40 6.08 2.72 2.97
C VAL A 40 5.35 3.95 2.47
N VAL A 41 5.10 4.90 3.37
CA VAL A 41 4.50 6.18 3.02
C VAL A 41 5.62 7.21 2.90
N GLU A 42 5.73 7.82 1.73
CA GLU A 42 6.66 8.90 1.43
C GLU A 42 5.89 10.21 1.16
N PRO A 43 6.51 11.38 1.28
CA PRO A 43 5.86 12.65 0.91
C PRO A 43 5.53 12.75 -0.59
N ASP A 44 6.22 11.96 -1.43
CA ASP A 44 6.02 11.88 -2.89
C ASP A 44 4.99 10.79 -3.30
N GLY A 45 4.41 10.08 -2.33
CA GLY A 45 3.42 9.03 -2.59
C GLY A 45 3.59 7.79 -1.70
N PHE A 46 2.92 6.70 -2.07
CA PHE A 46 3.02 5.43 -1.35
C PHE A 46 3.85 4.42 -2.13
N TYR A 47 4.72 3.72 -1.43
CA TYR A 47 5.43 2.55 -1.89
C TYR A 47 4.73 1.30 -1.36
N PHE A 48 4.47 0.34 -2.23
CA PHE A 48 3.89 -0.95 -1.90
C PHE A 48 4.78 -2.06 -2.45
N ILE A 49 5.00 -3.09 -1.65
CA ILE A 49 5.85 -4.23 -1.97
C ILE A 49 4.99 -5.48 -1.76
N ASP A 50 4.62 -6.14 -2.83
CA ASP A 50 3.92 -7.42 -2.80
C ASP A 50 4.95 -8.55 -2.64
N HIS A 51 4.86 -9.31 -1.55
CA HIS A 51 5.77 -10.44 -1.32
C HIS A 51 5.32 -11.74 -2.01
N LEU A 52 4.23 -11.70 -2.78
CA LEU A 52 3.61 -12.83 -3.48
C LEU A 52 3.25 -14.01 -2.57
N VAL A 53 3.09 -13.77 -1.25
CA VAL A 53 2.69 -14.79 -0.27
C VAL A 53 1.19 -15.05 -0.36
N ASP A 54 0.40 -13.97 -0.36
CA ASP A 54 -1.05 -14.04 -0.52
C ASP A 54 -1.52 -12.89 -1.41
N ARG A 55 -1.76 -13.21 -2.68
CA ARG A 55 -2.18 -12.22 -3.68
C ARG A 55 -3.52 -11.58 -3.35
N THR A 56 -4.39 -12.26 -2.62
CA THR A 56 -5.71 -11.72 -2.26
C THR A 56 -5.55 -10.62 -1.22
N ILE A 57 -4.79 -10.90 -0.16
CA ILE A 57 -4.48 -9.93 0.89
C ILE A 57 -3.73 -8.73 0.31
N ALA A 58 -2.73 -8.99 -0.55
CA ALA A 58 -1.96 -7.92 -1.16
C ALA A 58 -2.77 -7.08 -2.17
N ALA A 59 -3.67 -7.70 -2.95
CA ALA A 59 -4.58 -6.96 -3.83
C ALA A 59 -5.55 -6.06 -3.06
N VAL A 60 -6.09 -6.55 -1.93
CA VAL A 60 -6.97 -5.75 -1.06
C VAL A 60 -6.19 -4.60 -0.43
N ALA A 61 -4.96 -4.85 0.03
CA ALA A 61 -4.10 -3.81 0.59
C ALA A 61 -3.74 -2.73 -0.43
N LEU A 62 -3.38 -3.13 -1.66
CA LEU A 62 -3.11 -2.21 -2.76
C LEU A 62 -4.36 -1.39 -3.11
N GLN A 63 -5.55 -2.03 -3.18
CA GLN A 63 -6.79 -1.31 -3.41
C GLN A 63 -7.07 -0.26 -2.32
N SER A 64 -6.87 -0.59 -1.05
CA SER A 64 -7.02 0.37 0.06
C SER A 64 -6.05 1.56 -0.07
N LEU A 65 -4.81 1.33 -0.52
CA LEU A 65 -3.84 2.40 -0.77
C LEU A 65 -4.26 3.31 -1.92
N LEU A 66 -4.75 2.73 -3.02
CA LEU A 66 -5.25 3.47 -4.18
C LEU A 66 -6.49 4.31 -3.83
N ASP A 67 -7.44 3.72 -3.11
CA ASP A 67 -8.66 4.40 -2.64
C ASP A 67 -8.31 5.57 -1.72
N GLU A 68 -7.39 5.36 -0.78
CA GLU A 68 -6.96 6.42 0.12
C GLU A 68 -6.20 7.53 -0.62
N ALA A 69 -5.34 7.19 -1.58
CA ALA A 69 -4.65 8.18 -2.40
C ALA A 69 -5.64 9.00 -3.25
N LEU A 70 -6.61 8.34 -3.90
CA LEU A 70 -7.69 8.98 -4.66
C LEU A 70 -8.63 9.83 -3.79
N ARG A 71 -8.62 9.62 -2.48
CA ARG A 71 -9.36 10.47 -1.53
C ARG A 71 -8.74 11.84 -1.34
N PHE A 72 -7.43 11.96 -1.57
CA PHE A 72 -6.67 13.21 -1.44
C PHE A 72 -6.40 13.89 -2.79
N THR A 73 -6.37 13.14 -3.88
CA THR A 73 -6.14 13.64 -5.24
C THR A 73 -7.13 13.01 -6.22
N ASP A 74 -7.51 13.75 -7.25
CA ASP A 74 -8.40 13.24 -8.31
C ASP A 74 -7.71 12.19 -9.21
N SER A 75 -6.36 12.21 -9.22
CA SER A 75 -5.52 11.36 -10.09
C SER A 75 -4.29 10.89 -9.32
N ILE A 76 -3.94 9.62 -9.53
CA ILE A 76 -2.73 8.97 -9.00
C ILE A 76 -1.94 8.32 -10.14
N GLU A 77 -0.62 8.29 -10.03
CA GLU A 77 0.23 7.57 -10.99
C GLU A 77 0.76 6.30 -10.35
N LEU A 78 0.46 5.14 -10.95
CA LEU A 78 0.96 3.85 -10.50
C LEU A 78 2.12 3.41 -11.40
N THR A 79 3.30 3.21 -10.82
CA THR A 79 4.50 2.69 -11.50
C THR A 79 4.89 1.36 -10.88
N GLN A 80 5.06 0.31 -11.68
CA GLN A 80 5.69 -0.93 -11.23
C GLN A 80 7.22 -0.79 -11.36
N LEU A 81 7.95 -1.18 -10.31
CA LEU A 81 9.41 -1.14 -10.25
C LEU A 81 10.04 -2.52 -10.47
#